data_AF-A0A0D9VJX6-F1
#
_entry.id   AF-A0A0D9VJX6-F1
#
_cell.length_a   1.000
_cell.length_b   1.000
_cell.length_c   1.000
_cell.angle_alpha   90.00
_cell.angle_beta   90.00
_cell.angle_gamma   90.00
#
_symmetry.space_group_name_H-M   'P 1'
#
loop_
_entity.id
_entity.type
_entity.pdbx_description
1 polymer ?
#
loop_
_entity_poly.entity_id
_entity_poly.type
_entity_poly.pdbx_seq_one_letter_code
_entity_poly.pdbx_strand_id
1 'polypeptide(L)'
;MTRSWRTHALDYTEGEKKDGSHKETRPGVETERKPPTLRFASAGAVEKAELGWKPRSFFAACLPEPSGRPAVLFSPRLASTRSRRACETRSRRRISGRLCFSCSAFVCALAFLGVDGDFVDITYVTSAVAKGAVCLDGSPPAYHLDRGFGSGVNSWLVHFEGGGWCSNVTTCLRRKRTRLGSSKEMAKQVAFSGILSNTPDYNPDFYNWNKVKVRYCDGSSFTGDVKQVDPATKLHYRGARVWQAVMEDLLAKGMNKADNALISGCSAGGLTSILHCDRFHDLFPVDAKVKCLSDAGFFINEKDVAGVEYIEAFFNDVVTTHGSAKNLPSACTSKLLPVPGMCFFPQNEVKQIQTPLFILNAAYDSWQVRNILVPGFADPHGFRDDFLKALEEQGTSSTRGLFINSCFVHCQSEMQEIWFASGSPMLGNKTIADAVGDWFYDRSSFQKIGCPYPCDSTCHNRIYQDSSEA
;
A
#
# COMPACT_ATOMS: atom_id res chain seq x y z
N MET A 1 39.34 -27.03 37.90
CA MET A 1 40.44 -26.15 38.34
C MET A 1 39.85 -24.90 38.96
N THR A 2 40.32 -24.59 40.16
CA THR A 2 39.91 -23.55 41.10
C THR A 2 40.57 -22.19 40.81
N ARG A 3 40.05 -21.15 41.48
CA ARG A 3 40.55 -19.77 41.74
C ARG A 3 39.76 -18.69 40.97
N SER A 4 38.94 -17.79 41.54
CA SER A 4 38.83 -17.04 42.81
C SER A 4 39.58 -15.71 42.90
N TRP A 5 38.82 -14.68 43.32
CA TRP A 5 39.20 -13.35 43.87
C TRP A 5 39.76 -12.33 42.85
N ARG A 6 39.50 -11.02 42.92
CA ARG A 6 39.21 -10.16 44.09
C ARG A 6 38.64 -8.80 43.62
N THR A 7 37.81 -8.21 44.47
CA THR A 7 37.40 -6.79 44.52
C THR A 7 38.55 -5.88 44.99
N HIS A 8 38.48 -4.57 44.68
CA HIS A 8 38.88 -3.49 45.59
C HIS A 8 38.25 -2.15 45.18
N ALA A 9 37.61 -1.51 46.16
CA ALA A 9 37.23 -0.09 46.20
C ALA A 9 38.38 0.76 46.74
N LEU A 10 38.23 2.10 46.69
CA LEU A 10 38.58 3.15 47.68
C LEU A 10 38.53 4.51 46.94
N ASP A 11 37.55 5.37 47.22
CA ASP A 11 37.53 6.47 48.22
C ASP A 11 38.29 7.73 47.79
N TYR A 12 37.62 8.89 47.80
CA TYR A 12 37.95 10.04 48.65
C TYR A 12 36.89 11.16 48.54
N THR A 13 36.44 11.59 49.72
CA THR A 13 35.73 12.81 50.15
C THR A 13 36.51 14.08 49.77
N GLU A 14 36.12 15.35 49.90
CA GLU A 14 35.05 16.17 50.51
C GLU A 14 35.28 17.57 49.87
N GLY A 15 34.28 18.44 49.68
CA GLY A 15 34.02 19.42 50.73
C GLY A 15 33.54 20.78 50.17
N GLU A 16 32.45 21.25 50.79
CA GLU A 16 32.06 22.63 51.13
C GLU A 16 31.87 23.69 50.02
N LYS A 17 30.69 24.29 49.80
CA LYS A 17 29.70 25.05 50.62
C LYS A 17 29.79 26.58 50.45
N LYS A 18 28.59 27.19 50.44
CA LYS A 18 28.17 28.60 50.61
C LYS A 18 28.01 29.40 49.31
N ASP A 19 26.77 29.67 48.88
CA ASP A 19 25.73 30.59 49.42
C ASP A 19 25.97 32.05 49.06
N GLY A 20 24.94 32.71 48.51
CA GLY A 20 24.85 34.18 48.58
C GLY A 20 24.12 34.93 47.46
N SER A 21 22.81 34.73 47.33
CA SER A 21 21.75 35.75 47.17
C SER A 21 21.89 37.00 46.26
N HIS A 22 20.83 37.18 45.44
CA HIS A 22 20.08 38.41 45.13
C HIS A 22 20.74 39.60 44.38
N LYS A 23 20.19 39.94 43.19
CA LYS A 23 19.20 41.05 43.04
C LYS A 23 18.70 41.21 41.61
N GLU A 24 17.42 41.54 41.55
CA GLU A 24 16.60 41.92 40.40
C GLU A 24 16.83 43.39 40.01
N THR A 25 16.77 43.73 38.71
CA THR A 25 16.37 45.07 38.19
C THR A 25 16.17 45.03 36.66
N ARG A 26 15.00 45.45 36.19
CA ARG A 26 14.66 45.91 34.83
C ARG A 26 14.61 47.46 34.84
N PRO A 27 14.33 48.17 33.73
CA PRO A 27 14.68 48.01 32.31
C PRO A 27 15.35 49.28 31.71
N GLY A 28 15.91 49.21 30.50
CA GLY A 28 16.40 50.37 29.75
C GLY A 28 16.12 50.23 28.25
N VAL A 29 15.39 51.21 27.72
CA VAL A 29 15.02 51.42 26.31
C VAL A 29 16.22 52.00 25.56
N GLU A 30 16.52 51.54 24.33
CA GLU A 30 16.86 52.43 23.20
C GLU A 30 17.06 51.70 21.84
N THR A 31 16.25 52.17 20.89
CA THR A 31 16.56 52.45 19.46
C THR A 31 16.75 51.35 18.41
N GLU A 32 15.91 51.53 17.37
CA GLU A 32 15.88 50.88 16.07
C GLU A 32 17.22 50.96 15.30
N ARG A 33 17.57 49.88 14.58
CA ARG A 33 18.29 49.97 13.30
C ARG A 33 17.68 49.00 12.29
N LYS A 34 17.22 49.57 11.17
CA LYS A 34 16.70 48.87 9.98
C LYS A 34 17.79 48.02 9.30
N PRO A 35 17.43 46.88 8.68
CA PRO A 35 18.32 46.10 7.83
C PRO A 35 18.45 46.72 6.42
N PRO A 36 19.56 46.50 5.70
CA PRO A 36 19.75 47.05 4.36
C PRO A 36 18.97 46.29 3.29
N THR A 37 18.28 47.06 2.45
CA THR A 37 17.64 46.69 1.18
C THR A 37 18.66 46.21 0.14
N LEU A 38 18.45 45.00 -0.41
CA LEU A 38 19.11 44.52 -1.62
C LEU A 38 18.23 44.83 -2.85
N ARG A 39 18.85 45.47 -3.84
CA ARG A 39 18.25 45.92 -5.10
C ARG A 39 18.09 44.76 -6.08
N PHE A 40 16.98 44.79 -6.81
CA PHE A 40 16.73 44.01 -8.02
C PHE A 40 17.68 44.42 -9.15
N ALA A 41 18.23 43.43 -9.86
CA ALA A 41 18.75 43.58 -11.21
C ALA A 41 17.99 42.62 -12.13
N SER A 42 17.46 43.19 -13.21
CA SER A 42 16.68 42.51 -14.26
C SER A 42 17.54 42.15 -15.46
N ALA A 43 17.03 41.16 -16.20
CA ALA A 43 17.22 40.86 -17.63
C ALA A 43 18.34 39.88 -18.03
N GLY A 44 17.88 38.80 -18.66
CA GLY A 44 18.67 37.82 -19.40
C GLY A 44 17.72 36.80 -20.02
N ALA A 45 17.09 37.18 -21.14
CA ALA A 45 16.28 36.31 -21.96
C ALA A 45 17.16 35.22 -22.63
N VAL A 46 16.75 33.97 -22.56
CA VAL A 46 17.26 32.89 -23.41
C VAL A 46 16.08 32.06 -23.91
N GLU A 47 15.84 32.26 -25.21
CA GLU A 47 15.46 31.30 -26.26
C GLU A 47 14.59 30.08 -25.95
N LYS A 48 13.46 30.02 -26.68
CA LYS A 48 12.56 28.88 -26.80
C LYS A 48 13.26 27.72 -27.51
N ALA A 49 13.26 26.54 -26.87
CA ALA A 49 13.36 25.26 -27.55
C ALA A 49 12.03 24.51 -27.34
N GLU A 50 11.26 24.37 -28.43
CA GLU A 50 10.08 23.51 -28.48
C GLU A 50 10.52 22.03 -28.49
N LEU A 51 10.24 21.32 -27.40
CA LEU A 51 10.26 19.86 -27.37
C LEU A 51 8.85 19.38 -27.00
N GLY A 52 8.10 19.00 -28.04
CA GLY A 52 6.80 18.38 -27.92
C GLY A 52 6.92 17.01 -27.27
N TRP A 53 6.65 16.93 -25.96
CA TRP A 53 6.46 15.69 -25.24
C TRP A 53 4.97 15.42 -25.04
N LYS A 54 4.44 14.49 -25.83
CA LYS A 54 3.16 13.82 -25.55
C LYS A 54 3.37 12.82 -24.42
N PRO A 55 2.62 12.87 -23.30
CA PRO A 55 2.66 11.78 -22.32
C PRO A 55 1.95 10.57 -22.92
N ARG A 56 2.70 9.50 -23.21
CA ARG A 56 2.10 8.18 -23.45
C ARG A 56 1.67 7.60 -22.10
N SER A 57 0.36 7.53 -21.92
CA SER A 57 -0.33 6.83 -20.86
C SER A 57 0.05 5.35 -20.83
N PHE A 58 0.76 4.92 -19.79
CA PHE A 58 0.89 3.50 -19.42
C PHE A 58 0.10 3.24 -18.14
N PHE A 59 -1.18 2.93 -18.30
CA PHE A 59 -1.98 2.14 -17.37
C PHE A 59 -3.12 1.52 -18.17
N ALA A 60 -2.90 0.32 -18.68
CA ALA A 60 -3.96 -0.55 -19.18
C ALA A 60 -3.94 -1.81 -18.31
N ALA A 61 -4.75 -1.80 -17.25
CA ALA A 61 -5.15 -3.03 -16.57
C ALA A 61 -6.35 -3.60 -17.33
N CYS A 62 -6.20 -4.81 -17.85
CA CYS A 62 -7.26 -5.58 -18.47
C CYS A 62 -8.41 -5.80 -17.48
N LEU A 63 -9.60 -5.32 -17.83
CA LEU A 63 -10.86 -5.85 -17.33
C LEU A 63 -11.77 -6.11 -18.55
N PRO A 64 -12.54 -7.21 -18.56
CA PRO A 64 -13.39 -7.57 -19.68
C PRO A 64 -14.67 -6.72 -19.69
N GLU A 65 -15.02 -6.13 -20.84
CA GLU A 65 -16.36 -5.59 -21.05
C GLU A 65 -17.38 -6.70 -21.30
N PRO A 66 -18.61 -6.61 -20.75
CA PRO A 66 -19.70 -7.51 -21.06
C PRO A 66 -20.40 -7.06 -22.35
N SER A 67 -20.36 -7.89 -23.39
CA SER A 67 -21.15 -7.67 -24.60
C SER A 67 -22.61 -8.11 -24.38
N GLY A 68 -23.46 -7.14 -24.08
CA GLY A 68 -24.91 -7.28 -24.16
C GLY A 68 -25.38 -7.23 -25.62
N ARG A 69 -26.05 -8.30 -26.07
CA ARG A 69 -26.90 -8.28 -27.27
C ARG A 69 -28.22 -7.57 -26.95
N PRO A 70 -28.84 -6.88 -27.91
CA PRO A 70 -30.28 -6.88 -28.05
C PRO A 70 -30.70 -7.65 -29.30
N ALA A 71 -31.83 -8.32 -29.19
CA ALA A 71 -32.46 -9.08 -30.26
C ALA A 71 -33.63 -8.28 -30.88
N VAL A 72 -33.87 -8.58 -32.17
CA VAL A 72 -35.12 -8.49 -32.95
C VAL A 72 -35.53 -7.12 -33.52
N LEU A 73 -35.46 -7.00 -34.87
CA LEU A 73 -36.64 -6.84 -35.75
C LEU A 73 -36.28 -7.06 -37.24
N PHE A 74 -37.30 -7.49 -37.98
CA PHE A 74 -37.31 -8.21 -39.26
C PHE A 74 -36.99 -7.38 -40.53
N SER A 75 -36.12 -7.95 -41.40
CA SER A 75 -36.34 -8.33 -42.84
C SER A 75 -36.61 -7.25 -43.94
N PRO A 76 -36.52 -7.56 -45.26
CA PRO A 76 -35.27 -7.74 -46.03
C PRO A 76 -35.30 -6.99 -47.40
N ARG A 77 -34.19 -6.97 -48.17
CA ARG A 77 -34.18 -6.96 -49.65
C ARG A 77 -32.77 -7.25 -50.24
N LEU A 78 -32.72 -8.27 -51.11
CA LEU A 78 -32.02 -8.42 -52.41
C LEU A 78 -30.55 -7.94 -52.54
N ALA A 79 -29.58 -8.62 -53.18
CA ALA A 79 -29.53 -9.79 -54.04
C ALA A 79 -28.05 -10.16 -54.32
N SER A 80 -27.83 -11.37 -54.87
CA SER A 80 -26.74 -11.73 -55.82
C SER A 80 -25.29 -11.76 -55.27
N THR A 81 -24.41 -12.74 -55.47
CA THR A 81 -24.29 -13.78 -56.51
C THR A 81 -23.29 -14.86 -56.09
N ARG A 82 -23.72 -16.12 -56.22
CA ARG A 82 -23.03 -17.32 -56.74
C ARG A 82 -21.49 -17.29 -56.94
N SER A 83 -20.79 -18.24 -56.33
CA SER A 83 -19.84 -19.11 -57.05
C SER A 83 -19.67 -20.45 -56.34
N ARG A 84 -20.01 -21.52 -57.07
CA ARG A 84 -19.79 -22.93 -56.72
C ARG A 84 -18.38 -23.32 -57.18
N ARG A 85 -17.71 -24.20 -56.43
CA ARG A 85 -16.97 -25.34 -57.00
C ARG A 85 -16.81 -26.43 -55.94
N ALA A 86 -17.23 -27.64 -56.32
CA ALA A 86 -17.09 -28.89 -55.58
C ALA A 86 -16.23 -29.84 -56.42
N CYS A 87 -15.46 -30.72 -55.76
CA CYS A 87 -15.03 -32.05 -56.23
C CYS A 87 -14.43 -32.78 -54.99
N GLU A 88 -15.13 -33.76 -54.43
CA GLU A 88 -14.89 -35.23 -54.57
C GLU A 88 -13.60 -35.72 -53.89
N THR A 89 -13.71 -36.24 -52.65
CA THR A 89 -13.82 -37.67 -52.24
C THR A 89 -12.58 -38.55 -52.45
N ARG A 90 -11.94 -38.98 -51.35
CA ARG A 90 -11.38 -40.34 -51.23
C ARG A 90 -11.23 -40.83 -49.78
N SER A 91 -12.03 -41.86 -49.47
CA SER A 91 -11.75 -43.08 -48.69
C SER A 91 -11.22 -43.04 -47.22
N ARG A 92 -12.15 -43.44 -46.34
CA ARG A 92 -12.05 -44.17 -45.06
C ARG A 92 -10.74 -44.91 -44.72
N ARG A 93 -10.31 -44.77 -43.46
CA ARG A 93 -10.06 -45.91 -42.52
C ARG A 93 -10.59 -45.57 -41.12
N ARG A 94 -11.37 -46.50 -40.56
CA ARG A 94 -11.94 -46.50 -39.20
C ARG A 94 -10.91 -47.07 -38.22
N ILE A 95 -10.79 -46.51 -37.01
CA ILE A 95 -10.65 -47.29 -35.75
C ILE A 95 -11.43 -46.55 -34.63
N SER A 96 -12.20 -47.36 -33.89
CA SER A 96 -12.93 -47.15 -32.63
C SER A 96 -12.18 -46.23 -31.62
N GLY A 97 -12.78 -45.33 -30.85
CA GLY A 97 -13.99 -45.44 -30.03
C GLY A 97 -13.59 -45.68 -28.56
N ARG A 98 -13.92 -44.69 -27.69
CA ARG A 98 -13.80 -44.62 -26.20
C ARG A 98 -12.54 -43.94 -25.62
N LEU A 99 -12.64 -42.63 -25.39
CA LEU A 99 -12.44 -42.02 -24.05
C LEU A 99 -12.86 -40.53 -24.11
N CYS A 100 -14.16 -40.27 -24.02
CA CYS A 100 -14.72 -38.92 -23.97
C CYS A 100 -15.54 -38.80 -22.69
N PHE A 101 -14.87 -38.74 -21.53
CA PHE A 101 -15.51 -38.52 -20.22
C PHE A 101 -14.54 -37.97 -19.15
N SER A 102 -13.54 -37.16 -19.51
CA SER A 102 -12.66 -36.54 -18.50
C SER A 102 -12.11 -35.15 -18.87
N CYS A 103 -12.94 -34.29 -19.46
CA CYS A 103 -12.59 -32.88 -19.65
C CYS A 103 -13.65 -31.88 -19.17
N SER A 104 -14.82 -32.35 -18.73
CA SER A 104 -15.86 -31.45 -18.18
C SER A 104 -15.81 -31.30 -16.65
N ALA A 105 -15.12 -32.18 -15.92
CA ALA A 105 -15.01 -32.07 -14.46
C ALA A 105 -13.98 -31.03 -14.01
N PHE A 106 -12.86 -30.89 -14.73
CA PHE A 106 -11.80 -29.94 -14.36
C PHE A 106 -12.10 -28.49 -14.74
N VAL A 107 -12.93 -28.25 -15.76
CA VAL A 107 -13.36 -26.89 -16.15
C VAL A 107 -14.46 -26.37 -15.22
N CYS A 108 -15.26 -27.24 -14.59
CA CYS A 108 -16.19 -26.83 -13.54
C CYS A 108 -15.51 -26.62 -12.18
N ALA A 109 -14.44 -27.34 -11.85
CA ALA A 109 -13.76 -27.21 -10.56
C ALA A 109 -13.03 -25.86 -10.37
N LEU A 110 -12.66 -25.17 -11.46
CA LEU A 110 -12.04 -23.84 -11.41
C LEU A 110 -13.05 -22.68 -11.43
N ALA A 111 -14.35 -22.97 -11.61
CA ALA A 111 -15.42 -21.98 -11.50
C ALA A 111 -16.00 -21.86 -10.07
N PHE A 112 -15.51 -22.67 -9.13
CA PHE A 112 -15.96 -22.69 -7.72
C PHE A 112 -14.88 -22.30 -6.72
N LEU A 113 -13.83 -21.57 -7.12
CA LEU A 113 -13.20 -20.66 -6.16
C LEU A 113 -14.10 -19.43 -6.06
N GLY A 114 -15.28 -19.64 -5.47
CA GLY A 114 -16.13 -18.56 -5.02
C GLY A 114 -15.28 -17.70 -4.11
N VAL A 115 -15.22 -16.40 -4.41
CA VAL A 115 -14.78 -15.44 -3.39
C VAL A 115 -15.87 -15.48 -2.34
N ASP A 116 -15.69 -16.32 -1.32
CA ASP A 116 -16.56 -16.37 -0.15
C ASP A 116 -16.38 -15.06 0.62
N GLY A 117 -17.19 -14.08 0.25
CA GLY A 117 -17.27 -12.82 0.96
C GLY A 117 -18.66 -12.25 0.79
N ASP A 118 -19.33 -12.04 1.93
CA ASP A 118 -20.60 -11.34 1.95
C ASP A 118 -20.38 -9.92 1.44
N PHE A 119 -21.15 -9.52 0.42
CA PHE A 119 -21.12 -8.16 -0.09
C PHE A 119 -21.85 -7.24 0.87
N VAL A 120 -21.11 -6.28 1.43
CA VAL A 120 -21.65 -5.33 2.41
C VAL A 120 -21.86 -3.98 1.75
N ASP A 121 -23.05 -3.41 1.92
CA ASP A 121 -23.42 -2.11 1.37
C ASP A 121 -22.68 -0.94 2.04
N ILE A 122 -22.46 0.11 1.26
CA ILE A 122 -21.85 1.35 1.72
C ILE A 122 -22.86 2.20 2.52
N THR A 123 -22.40 2.73 3.63
CA THR A 123 -23.08 3.74 4.44
C THR A 123 -22.35 5.07 4.30
N TYR A 124 -23.07 6.11 3.88
CA TYR A 124 -22.57 7.48 3.81
C TYR A 124 -22.92 8.24 5.09
N VAL A 125 -21.93 8.83 5.75
CA VAL A 125 -22.16 9.67 6.95
C VAL A 125 -22.53 11.08 6.51
N THR A 126 -23.71 11.25 5.92
CA THR A 126 -24.16 12.52 5.34
C THR A 126 -24.22 13.66 6.35
N SER A 127 -24.54 13.34 7.61
CA SER A 127 -24.53 14.29 8.74
C SER A 127 -23.15 14.89 9.02
N ALA A 128 -22.06 14.22 8.61
CA ALA A 128 -20.69 14.69 8.79
C ALA A 128 -20.37 15.96 7.97
N VAL A 129 -21.05 16.16 6.84
CA VAL A 129 -20.83 17.31 5.94
C VAL A 129 -21.10 18.62 6.67
N ALA A 130 -22.17 18.69 7.46
CA ALA A 130 -22.51 19.87 8.25
C ALA A 130 -21.46 20.20 9.33
N LYS A 131 -20.69 19.20 9.78
CA LYS A 131 -19.55 19.34 10.71
C LYS A 131 -18.23 19.68 9.98
N GLY A 132 -18.25 19.78 8.66
CA GLY A 132 -17.07 19.95 7.82
C GLY A 132 -16.17 18.71 7.77
N ALA A 133 -16.67 17.54 8.15
CA ALA A 133 -16.00 16.26 8.03
C ALA A 133 -16.33 15.67 6.65
N VAL A 134 -15.42 15.86 5.70
CA VAL A 134 -15.61 15.53 4.28
C VAL A 134 -14.33 14.94 3.68
N CYS A 135 -14.46 14.14 2.63
CA CYS A 135 -13.33 13.67 1.83
C CYS A 135 -12.61 14.82 1.11
N LEU A 136 -11.47 14.54 0.46
CA LEU A 136 -10.70 15.53 -0.31
C LEU A 136 -11.55 16.33 -1.31
N ASP A 137 -12.60 15.74 -1.87
CA ASP A 137 -13.52 16.36 -2.82
C ASP A 137 -14.71 17.10 -2.22
N GLY A 138 -14.90 17.06 -0.90
CA GLY A 138 -16.05 17.63 -0.21
C GLY A 138 -17.25 16.67 -0.06
N SER A 139 -17.18 15.44 -0.57
CA SER A 139 -18.20 14.40 -0.35
C SER A 139 -18.20 13.90 1.12
N PRO A 140 -19.32 13.34 1.62
CA PRO A 140 -19.34 12.74 2.96
C PRO A 140 -18.38 11.55 3.04
N PRO A 141 -17.79 11.27 4.22
CA PRO A 141 -17.09 10.02 4.43
C PRO A 141 -18.05 8.84 4.43
N ALA A 142 -17.51 7.64 4.26
CA ALA A 142 -18.29 6.42 4.15
C ALA A 142 -17.59 5.23 4.79
N TYR A 143 -18.38 4.23 5.17
CA TYR A 143 -17.91 2.94 5.65
C TYR A 143 -18.88 1.84 5.22
N HIS A 144 -18.46 0.58 5.31
CA HIS A 144 -19.35 -0.58 5.19
C HIS A 144 -19.50 -1.20 6.57
N LEU A 145 -20.71 -1.59 6.96
CA LEU A 145 -21.00 -2.16 8.26
C LEU A 145 -21.82 -3.44 8.10
N ASP A 146 -21.27 -4.51 8.62
CA ASP A 146 -21.97 -5.76 8.81
C ASP A 146 -22.22 -5.99 10.30
N ARG A 147 -23.42 -6.44 10.65
CA ARG A 147 -23.90 -6.46 12.04
C ARG A 147 -23.52 -7.77 12.73
N GLY A 148 -23.02 -7.63 13.95
CA GLY A 148 -22.71 -8.78 14.80
C GLY A 148 -23.96 -9.53 15.21
N PHE A 149 -23.79 -10.80 15.58
CA PHE A 149 -24.87 -11.70 15.98
C PHE A 149 -24.42 -12.65 17.10
N GLY A 150 -25.40 -13.27 17.78
CA GLY A 150 -25.12 -14.18 18.89
C GLY A 150 -24.30 -13.50 20.00
N SER A 151 -23.19 -14.12 20.40
CA SER A 151 -22.29 -13.57 21.43
C SER A 151 -21.48 -12.34 20.97
N GLY A 152 -21.41 -12.05 19.67
CA GLY A 152 -20.61 -10.96 19.11
C GLY A 152 -21.35 -9.63 18.95
N VAL A 153 -22.63 -9.54 19.35
CA VAL A 153 -23.47 -8.32 19.18
C VAL A 153 -22.91 -7.08 19.88
N ASN A 154 -22.17 -7.25 20.98
CA ASN A 154 -21.50 -6.19 21.72
C ASN A 154 -19.99 -6.14 21.43
N SER A 155 -19.51 -6.82 20.40
CA SER A 155 -18.10 -6.78 20.01
C SER A 155 -17.95 -6.06 18.67
N TRP A 156 -16.92 -5.24 18.54
CA TRP A 156 -16.74 -4.34 17.40
C TRP A 156 -15.32 -4.43 16.82
N LEU A 157 -15.24 -4.61 15.51
CA LEU A 157 -14.02 -4.54 14.72
C LEU A 157 -14.13 -3.37 13.73
N VAL A 158 -13.32 -2.33 13.91
CA VAL A 158 -13.28 -1.17 13.02
C VAL A 158 -11.98 -1.19 12.22
N HIS A 159 -12.09 -1.58 10.95
CA HIS A 159 -10.98 -1.77 10.04
C HIS A 159 -10.84 -0.61 9.04
N PHE A 160 -9.67 0.01 8.98
CA PHE A 160 -9.35 1.15 8.14
C PHE A 160 -8.72 0.72 6.81
N GLU A 161 -9.32 1.16 5.71
CA GLU A 161 -8.78 0.94 4.38
C GLU A 161 -7.42 1.64 4.19
N GLY A 162 -6.48 0.96 3.53
CA GLY A 162 -5.20 1.53 3.11
C GLY A 162 -5.28 2.30 1.79
N GLY A 163 -4.13 2.80 1.33
CA GLY A 163 -4.03 3.45 0.00
C GLY A 163 -3.00 4.55 -0.11
N GLY A 164 -1.95 4.53 0.71
CA GLY A 164 -0.88 5.54 0.70
C GLY A 164 -1.36 6.95 1.07
N TRP A 165 -0.60 7.97 0.69
CA TRP A 165 -0.87 9.36 1.06
C TRP A 165 -0.77 10.28 -0.16
N CYS A 166 -1.16 11.54 0.03
CA CYS A 166 -0.80 12.61 -0.89
C CYS A 166 -0.08 13.70 -0.11
N SER A 167 1.09 14.12 -0.59
CA SER A 167 2.04 14.96 0.16
C SER A 167 2.01 16.43 -0.24
N ASN A 168 1.27 16.80 -1.28
CA ASN A 168 1.15 18.20 -1.73
C ASN A 168 -0.15 18.44 -2.50
N VAL A 169 -0.45 19.70 -2.81
CA VAL A 169 -1.66 20.11 -3.53
C VAL A 169 -1.86 19.33 -4.84
N THR A 170 -0.80 19.17 -5.65
CA THR A 170 -0.87 18.48 -6.94
C THR A 170 -1.23 17.00 -6.80
N THR A 171 -0.56 16.28 -5.90
CA THR A 171 -0.82 14.86 -5.66
C THR A 171 -2.19 14.63 -5.03
N CYS A 172 -2.62 15.52 -4.13
CA CYS A 172 -3.95 15.46 -3.52
C CYS A 172 -5.07 15.81 -4.52
N LEU A 173 -4.84 16.75 -5.44
CA LEU A 173 -5.80 17.10 -6.49
C LEU A 173 -6.03 15.94 -7.46
N ARG A 174 -4.98 15.20 -7.80
CA ARG A 174 -5.11 13.96 -8.57
C ARG A 174 -5.90 12.90 -7.79
N ARG A 175 -5.58 12.73 -6.51
CA ARG A 175 -6.24 11.76 -5.62
C ARG A 175 -7.72 12.04 -5.41
N LYS A 176 -8.12 13.31 -5.33
CA LYS A 176 -9.50 13.80 -5.18
C LYS A 176 -10.48 13.18 -6.21
N ARG A 177 -10.00 12.84 -7.41
CA ARG A 177 -10.80 12.27 -8.50
C ARG A 177 -10.86 10.73 -8.50
N THR A 178 -10.54 10.11 -7.37
CA THR A 178 -10.49 8.65 -7.22
C THR A 178 -11.27 8.21 -5.99
N ARG A 179 -11.50 6.90 -5.86
CA ARG A 179 -12.09 6.28 -4.66
C ARG A 179 -11.36 6.62 -3.35
N LEU A 180 -10.10 7.05 -3.45
CA LEU A 180 -9.24 7.41 -2.30
C LEU A 180 -9.27 8.91 -1.95
N GLY A 181 -10.13 9.68 -2.60
CA GLY A 181 -10.34 11.11 -2.35
C GLY A 181 -11.79 11.57 -2.48
N SER A 182 -12.69 10.70 -2.97
CA SER A 182 -14.13 10.96 -3.08
C SER A 182 -14.93 9.70 -2.80
N SER A 183 -15.97 9.83 -1.98
CA SER A 183 -16.91 8.73 -1.74
C SER A 183 -17.90 8.49 -2.88
N LYS A 184 -17.95 9.40 -3.86
CA LYS A 184 -18.72 9.23 -5.10
C LYS A 184 -18.11 8.16 -6.00
N GLU A 185 -16.79 8.00 -5.92
CA GLU A 185 -16.01 7.04 -6.71
C GLU A 185 -15.81 5.70 -5.97
N MET A 186 -16.39 5.53 -4.78
CA MET A 186 -16.29 4.29 -4.00
C MET A 186 -17.28 3.25 -4.50
N ALA A 187 -16.82 1.99 -4.57
CA ALA A 187 -17.68 0.84 -4.79
C ALA A 187 -18.81 0.82 -3.74
N LYS A 188 -20.05 0.62 -4.22
CA LYS A 188 -21.25 0.60 -3.39
C LYS A 188 -21.33 -0.64 -2.50
N GLN A 189 -20.70 -1.71 -2.93
CA GLN A 189 -20.56 -2.96 -2.20
C GLN A 189 -19.10 -3.38 -2.18
N VAL A 190 -18.68 -3.99 -1.07
CA VAL A 190 -17.38 -4.63 -0.95
C VAL A 190 -17.56 -5.99 -0.28
N ALA A 191 -16.86 -7.00 -0.79
CA ALA A 191 -16.83 -8.31 -0.16
C ALA A 191 -16.01 -8.24 1.15
N PHE A 192 -16.58 -8.75 2.23
CA PHE A 192 -15.88 -8.92 3.50
C PHE A 192 -15.22 -10.30 3.55
N SER A 193 -13.90 -10.32 3.79
CA SER A 193 -13.08 -11.54 3.81
C SER A 193 -12.00 -11.44 4.90
N GLY A 194 -11.30 -12.55 5.16
CA GLY A 194 -10.28 -12.63 6.22
C GLY A 194 -10.87 -12.24 7.58
N ILE A 195 -10.22 -11.31 8.29
CA ILE A 195 -10.66 -10.81 9.60
C ILE A 195 -12.07 -10.15 9.57
N LEU A 196 -12.58 -9.79 8.38
CA LEU A 196 -13.94 -9.27 8.21
C LEU A 196 -14.98 -10.33 7.82
N SER A 197 -14.57 -11.56 7.52
CA SER A 197 -15.48 -12.63 7.08
C SER A 197 -16.48 -13.02 8.18
N ASN A 198 -17.71 -13.43 7.80
CA ASN A 198 -18.70 -14.08 8.67
C ASN A 198 -18.51 -15.59 8.78
N THR A 199 -17.62 -16.18 7.98
CA THR A 199 -17.43 -17.61 7.94
C THR A 199 -16.53 -18.05 9.11
N PRO A 200 -17.01 -18.87 10.06
CA PRO A 200 -16.21 -19.29 11.21
C PRO A 200 -14.90 -19.99 10.83
N ASP A 201 -14.91 -20.76 9.74
CA ASP A 201 -13.70 -21.46 9.25
C ASP A 201 -12.61 -20.50 8.74
N TYR A 202 -12.98 -19.27 8.35
CA TYR A 202 -12.05 -18.24 7.90
C TYR A 202 -11.73 -17.21 8.98
N ASN A 203 -12.63 -17.02 9.96
CA ASN A 203 -12.54 -15.99 10.98
C ASN A 203 -13.07 -16.48 12.35
N PRO A 204 -12.45 -17.49 12.96
CA PRO A 204 -13.05 -18.23 14.09
C PRO A 204 -13.35 -17.36 15.31
N ASP A 205 -12.54 -16.32 15.56
CA ASP A 205 -12.66 -15.49 16.75
C ASP A 205 -13.55 -14.25 16.57
N PHE A 206 -13.64 -13.72 15.35
CA PHE A 206 -14.31 -12.44 15.07
C PHE A 206 -15.48 -12.55 14.10
N TYR A 207 -15.82 -13.76 13.61
CA TYR A 207 -16.83 -13.93 12.56
C TYR A 207 -18.18 -13.28 12.89
N ASN A 208 -18.60 -13.34 14.15
CA ASN A 208 -19.91 -12.85 14.60
C ASN A 208 -19.88 -11.44 15.23
N TRP A 209 -18.77 -10.71 15.14
CA TRP A 209 -18.66 -9.34 15.65
C TRP A 209 -19.32 -8.34 14.70
N ASN A 210 -19.65 -7.13 15.19
CA ASN A 210 -19.94 -6.00 14.31
C ASN A 210 -18.65 -5.63 13.57
N LYS A 211 -18.68 -5.64 12.24
CA LYS A 211 -17.50 -5.44 11.41
C LYS A 211 -17.69 -4.22 10.54
N VAL A 212 -16.75 -3.28 10.66
CA VAL A 212 -16.79 -2.02 9.95
C VAL A 212 -15.55 -1.92 9.07
N LYS A 213 -15.73 -1.58 7.80
CA LYS A 213 -14.65 -1.17 6.90
C LYS A 213 -14.78 0.32 6.59
N VAL A 214 -14.00 1.14 7.28
CA VAL A 214 -13.96 2.60 7.04
C VAL A 214 -13.21 2.87 5.74
N ARG A 215 -13.87 3.58 4.82
CA ARG A 215 -13.29 3.89 3.50
C ARG A 215 -12.38 5.10 3.59
N TYR A 216 -11.21 4.98 2.98
CA TYR A 216 -10.14 5.97 3.12
C TYR A 216 -10.23 7.05 2.04
N CYS A 217 -10.45 8.31 2.43
CA CYS A 217 -10.67 9.40 1.48
C CYS A 217 -10.03 10.75 1.83
N ASP A 218 -9.21 10.81 2.89
CA ASP A 218 -8.55 12.04 3.32
C ASP A 218 -7.09 12.12 2.85
N GLY A 219 -6.39 10.99 2.70
CA GLY A 219 -5.00 10.95 2.22
C GLY A 219 -3.93 11.25 3.28
N SER A 220 -4.28 11.22 4.58
CA SER A 220 -3.39 11.56 5.70
C SER A 220 -3.48 10.59 6.89
N SER A 221 -3.89 9.33 6.68
CA SER A 221 -4.18 8.39 7.79
C SER A 221 -5.10 9.00 8.85
N PHE A 222 -6.12 9.76 8.40
CA PHE A 222 -7.11 10.41 9.24
C PHE A 222 -6.54 11.40 10.27
N THR A 223 -5.43 12.08 9.97
CA THR A 223 -4.83 13.06 10.89
C THR A 223 -5.03 14.51 10.46
N GLY A 224 -5.31 14.78 9.18
CA GLY A 224 -5.37 16.13 8.65
C GLY A 224 -6.54 16.98 9.16
N ASP A 225 -6.31 18.26 9.42
CA ASP A 225 -7.38 19.24 9.68
C ASP A 225 -6.92 20.69 9.41
N VAL A 226 -7.13 21.15 8.18
CA VAL A 226 -6.86 22.54 7.77
C VAL A 226 -8.18 23.30 7.72
N LYS A 227 -8.45 24.32 8.55
CA LYS A 227 -9.78 24.97 8.56
C LYS A 227 -10.22 25.51 7.19
N GLN A 228 -9.29 26.08 6.43
CA GLN A 228 -9.53 26.66 5.11
C GLN A 228 -9.75 25.56 4.06
N VAL A 229 -10.50 25.89 3.02
CA VAL A 229 -10.60 25.09 1.80
C VAL A 229 -9.68 25.75 0.78
N ASP A 230 -8.91 24.97 0.04
CA ASP A 230 -8.05 25.53 -1.00
C ASP A 230 -8.93 26.31 -2.01
N PRO A 231 -8.72 27.62 -2.19
CA PRO A 231 -9.61 28.45 -3.00
C PRO A 231 -9.54 28.09 -4.48
N ALA A 232 -8.39 27.62 -4.98
CA ALA A 232 -8.16 27.29 -6.39
C ALA A 232 -8.60 25.85 -6.72
N THR A 233 -8.25 24.89 -5.87
CA THR A 233 -8.45 23.46 -6.15
C THR A 233 -9.68 22.88 -5.45
N LYS A 234 -10.27 23.61 -4.50
CA LYS A 234 -11.37 23.17 -3.63
C LYS A 234 -11.02 21.87 -2.90
N LEU A 235 -9.77 21.72 -2.49
CA LEU A 235 -9.31 20.58 -1.69
C LEU A 235 -9.69 20.76 -0.22
N HIS A 236 -10.11 19.67 0.41
CA HIS A 236 -10.47 19.60 1.82
C HIS A 236 -9.54 18.64 2.56
N TYR A 237 -8.71 19.15 3.47
CA TYR A 237 -7.87 18.33 4.34
C TYR A 237 -8.57 18.16 5.70
N ARG A 238 -9.31 17.06 5.88
CA ARG A 238 -10.26 16.87 7.00
C ARG A 238 -10.19 15.49 7.65
N GLY A 239 -9.09 14.75 7.47
CA GLY A 239 -8.90 13.40 8.01
C GLY A 239 -9.32 13.23 9.48
N ALA A 240 -8.87 14.11 10.38
CA ALA A 240 -9.21 14.01 11.80
C ALA A 240 -10.70 14.26 12.08
N ARG A 241 -11.35 15.14 11.31
CA ARG A 241 -12.80 15.35 11.42
C ARG A 241 -13.59 14.17 10.88
N VAL A 242 -13.10 13.57 9.80
CA VAL A 242 -13.69 12.35 9.23
C VAL A 242 -13.60 11.21 10.25
N TRP A 243 -12.43 11.01 10.88
CA TRP A 243 -12.26 10.05 11.98
C TRP A 243 -13.33 10.26 13.06
N GLN A 244 -13.41 11.47 13.60
CA GLN A 244 -14.36 11.79 14.66
C GLN A 244 -15.81 11.54 14.23
N ALA A 245 -16.21 12.01 13.05
CA ALA A 245 -17.58 11.87 12.57
C ALA A 245 -17.98 10.40 12.33
N VAL A 246 -17.05 9.57 11.82
CA VAL A 246 -17.29 8.13 11.66
C VAL A 246 -17.41 7.46 13.03
N MET A 247 -16.51 7.74 13.97
CA MET A 247 -16.57 7.16 15.33
C MET A 247 -17.88 7.53 16.04
N GLU A 248 -18.27 8.80 16.02
CA GLU A 248 -19.54 9.28 16.60
C GLU A 248 -20.75 8.55 15.98
N ASP A 249 -20.75 8.36 14.67
CA ASP A 249 -21.83 7.70 13.95
C ASP A 249 -21.90 6.18 14.23
N LEU A 250 -20.77 5.53 14.53
CA LEU A 250 -20.70 4.14 15.01
C LEU A 250 -21.09 4.01 16.48
N LEU A 251 -20.66 4.93 17.35
CA LEU A 251 -21.07 5.01 18.75
C LEU A 251 -22.60 5.12 18.86
N ALA A 252 -23.22 5.99 18.05
CA ALA A 252 -24.67 6.10 17.96
C ALA A 252 -25.38 4.82 17.48
N LYS A 253 -24.65 3.92 16.80
CA LYS A 253 -25.14 2.63 16.31
C LYS A 253 -24.91 1.47 17.28
N GLY A 254 -24.48 1.76 18.50
CA GLY A 254 -24.32 0.79 19.59
C GLY A 254 -22.87 0.47 19.95
N MET A 255 -21.88 1.03 19.25
CA MET A 255 -20.46 0.82 19.58
C MET A 255 -20.11 1.35 20.99
N ASN A 256 -20.85 2.32 21.50
CA ASN A 256 -20.68 2.85 22.86
C ASN A 256 -21.01 1.85 23.98
N LYS A 257 -21.57 0.69 23.66
CA LYS A 257 -21.91 -0.39 24.60
C LYS A 257 -21.02 -1.62 24.40
N ALA A 258 -19.90 -1.47 23.70
CA ALA A 258 -19.08 -2.60 23.34
C ALA A 258 -18.37 -3.20 24.57
N ASP A 259 -18.45 -4.53 24.72
CA ASP A 259 -17.66 -5.29 25.69
C ASP A 259 -16.23 -5.52 25.15
N ASN A 260 -16.10 -5.64 23.83
CA ASN A 260 -14.82 -5.79 23.14
C ASN A 260 -14.76 -4.85 21.93
N ALA A 261 -13.64 -4.17 21.74
CA ALA A 261 -13.39 -3.35 20.57
C ALA A 261 -11.97 -3.56 20.03
N LEU A 262 -11.86 -3.68 18.71
CA LEU A 262 -10.60 -3.79 18.00
C LEU A 262 -10.56 -2.76 16.87
N ILE A 263 -9.61 -1.83 16.93
CA ILE A 263 -9.26 -1.01 15.77
C ILE A 263 -8.20 -1.74 14.95
N SER A 264 -8.40 -1.79 13.64
CA SER A 264 -7.49 -2.44 12.70
C SER A 264 -7.35 -1.64 11.41
N GLY A 265 -6.38 -1.99 10.57
CA GLY A 265 -6.26 -1.47 9.22
C GLY A 265 -5.02 -2.01 8.52
N CYS A 266 -4.97 -1.84 7.20
CA CYS A 266 -3.84 -2.27 6.36
C CYS A 266 -3.12 -1.06 5.75
N SER A 267 -1.78 -1.07 5.68
CA SER A 267 -0.97 -0.01 5.06
C SER A 267 -1.22 1.35 5.74
N ALA A 268 -1.67 2.37 5.01
CA ALA A 268 -2.05 3.67 5.60
C ALA A 268 -3.17 3.56 6.67
N GLY A 269 -4.04 2.54 6.58
CA GLY A 269 -5.02 2.20 7.61
C GLY A 269 -4.40 1.48 8.81
N GLY A 270 -3.33 0.72 8.59
CA GLY A 270 -2.52 0.15 9.68
C GLY A 270 -1.85 1.25 10.48
N LEU A 271 -1.24 2.23 9.80
CA LEU A 271 -0.69 3.43 10.44
C LEU A 271 -1.79 4.23 11.18
N THR A 272 -2.99 4.33 10.60
CA THR A 272 -4.15 4.94 11.30
C THR A 272 -4.43 4.23 12.62
N SER A 273 -4.35 2.90 12.65
CA SER A 273 -4.58 2.11 13.87
C SER A 273 -3.54 2.37 14.96
N ILE A 274 -2.31 2.70 14.59
CA ILE A 274 -1.25 3.10 15.52
C ILE A 274 -1.51 4.53 16.02
N LEU A 275 -1.67 5.50 15.10
CA LEU A 275 -1.78 6.92 15.43
C LEU A 275 -3.03 7.28 16.24
N HIS A 276 -4.09 6.49 16.11
CA HIS A 276 -5.36 6.69 16.82
C HIS A 276 -5.63 5.63 17.90
N CYS A 277 -4.65 4.79 18.24
CA CYS A 277 -4.86 3.64 19.14
C CYS A 277 -5.45 4.06 20.51
N ASP A 278 -4.76 4.95 21.24
CA ASP A 278 -5.24 5.42 22.54
C ASP A 278 -6.52 6.27 22.41
N ARG A 279 -6.62 7.08 21.35
CA ARG A 279 -7.85 7.85 21.07
C ARG A 279 -9.06 6.97 20.80
N PHE A 280 -8.86 5.78 20.24
CA PHE A 280 -9.91 4.79 20.04
C PHE A 280 -10.29 4.12 21.36
N HIS A 281 -9.31 3.74 22.18
CA HIS A 281 -9.54 3.23 23.53
C HIS A 281 -10.40 4.18 24.37
N ASP A 282 -10.11 5.48 24.34
CA ASP A 282 -10.81 6.50 25.13
C ASP A 282 -12.28 6.72 24.74
N LEU A 283 -12.76 6.09 23.66
CA LEU A 283 -14.18 6.13 23.27
C LEU A 283 -15.06 5.16 24.05
N PHE A 284 -14.46 4.23 24.80
CA PHE A 284 -15.17 3.11 25.42
C PHE A 284 -15.17 3.20 26.95
N PRO A 285 -16.12 2.51 27.62
CA PRO A 285 -16.09 2.31 29.07
C PRO A 285 -14.78 1.68 29.55
N VAL A 286 -14.39 1.96 30.80
CA VAL A 286 -13.12 1.50 31.41
C VAL A 286 -13.03 -0.04 31.48
N ASP A 287 -14.16 -0.73 31.55
CA ASP A 287 -14.28 -2.18 31.62
C ASP A 287 -14.29 -2.87 30.24
N ALA A 288 -14.42 -2.10 29.15
CA ALA A 288 -14.36 -2.65 27.80
C ALA A 288 -12.95 -3.14 27.44
N LYS A 289 -12.84 -4.30 26.81
CA LYS A 289 -11.56 -4.77 26.26
C LYS A 289 -11.30 -4.08 24.92
N VAL A 290 -10.44 -3.07 24.94
CA VAL A 290 -10.02 -2.37 23.71
C VAL A 290 -8.58 -2.72 23.34
N LYS A 291 -8.35 -3.04 22.06
CA LYS A 291 -7.01 -3.33 21.51
C LYS A 291 -6.86 -2.75 20.10
N CYS A 292 -5.62 -2.68 19.63
CA CYS A 292 -5.27 -2.19 18.30
C CYS A 292 -4.50 -3.25 17.52
N LEU A 293 -4.74 -3.36 16.21
CA LEU A 293 -4.00 -4.22 15.29
C LEU A 293 -3.55 -3.40 14.08
N SER A 294 -2.25 -3.24 13.91
CA SER A 294 -1.68 -2.61 12.72
C SER A 294 -1.15 -3.66 11.76
N ASP A 295 -1.78 -3.80 10.59
CA ASP A 295 -1.27 -4.63 9.48
C ASP A 295 -0.55 -3.77 8.45
N ALA A 296 0.70 -4.11 8.13
CA ALA A 296 1.58 -3.39 7.20
C ALA A 296 1.65 -1.87 7.46
N GLY A 297 1.43 -1.45 8.72
CA GLY A 297 1.35 -0.05 9.14
C GLY A 297 2.61 0.48 9.83
N PHE A 298 3.57 -0.39 10.12
CA PHE A 298 4.85 -0.04 10.73
C PHE A 298 5.87 0.40 9.67
N PHE A 299 5.84 1.69 9.33
CA PHE A 299 6.79 2.29 8.39
C PHE A 299 8.07 2.72 9.10
N ILE A 300 9.23 2.43 8.50
CA ILE A 300 10.53 2.82 9.06
C ILE A 300 11.12 4.06 8.38
N ASN A 301 11.75 4.93 9.17
CA ASN A 301 12.59 6.00 8.64
C ASN A 301 14.00 5.46 8.34
N GLU A 302 14.25 5.14 7.07
CA GLU A 302 15.54 4.66 6.59
C GLU A 302 15.93 5.43 5.32
N LYS A 303 17.24 5.45 5.05
CA LYS A 303 17.78 6.00 3.79
C LYS A 303 17.50 5.06 2.63
N ASP A 304 17.27 5.64 1.46
CA ASP A 304 17.20 4.87 0.21
C ASP A 304 18.59 4.36 -0.21
N VAL A 305 18.64 3.55 -1.26
CA VAL A 305 19.89 3.01 -1.83
C VAL A 305 20.86 4.08 -2.36
N ALA A 306 20.37 5.31 -2.60
CA ALA A 306 21.20 6.45 -2.95
C ALA A 306 21.70 7.23 -1.71
N GLY A 307 21.34 6.80 -0.50
CA GLY A 307 21.71 7.43 0.76
C GLY A 307 20.87 8.65 1.13
N VAL A 308 19.71 8.83 0.49
CA VAL A 308 18.83 10.00 0.66
C VAL A 308 17.68 9.67 1.64
N GLU A 309 17.34 10.63 2.50
CA GLU A 309 16.24 10.55 3.48
C GLU A 309 14.89 10.94 2.85
N TYR A 310 14.56 10.31 1.71
CA TYR A 310 13.36 10.68 0.94
C TYR A 310 12.06 10.47 1.73
N ILE A 311 11.93 9.36 2.45
CA ILE A 311 10.69 9.04 3.14
C ILE A 311 10.40 10.02 4.30
N GLU A 312 11.44 10.51 4.98
CA GLU A 312 11.31 11.54 6.00
C GLU A 312 10.72 12.82 5.41
N ALA A 313 11.30 13.30 4.31
CA ALA A 313 10.80 14.47 3.59
C ALA A 313 9.35 14.26 3.13
N PHE A 314 9.03 13.07 2.59
CA PHE A 314 7.69 12.73 2.16
C PHE A 314 6.66 12.78 3.29
N PHE A 315 6.93 12.18 4.45
CA PHE A 315 6.01 12.24 5.59
C PHE A 315 5.94 13.63 6.23
N ASN A 316 7.03 14.39 6.23
CA ASN A 316 6.99 15.79 6.62
C ASN A 316 6.07 16.62 5.70
N ASP A 317 6.12 16.38 4.39
CA ASP A 317 5.23 17.01 3.41
C ASP A 317 3.76 16.60 3.61
N VAL A 318 3.49 15.32 3.92
CA VAL A 318 2.14 14.86 4.28
C VAL A 318 1.63 15.59 5.52
N VAL A 319 2.40 15.61 6.61
CA VAL A 319 2.00 16.28 7.85
C VAL A 319 1.76 17.77 7.65
N THR A 320 2.62 18.43 6.87
CA THR A 320 2.53 19.86 6.60
C THR A 320 1.32 20.19 5.72
N THR A 321 1.16 19.50 4.59
CA THR A 321 0.06 19.72 3.65
C THR A 321 -1.31 19.51 4.29
N HIS A 322 -1.43 18.51 5.16
CA HIS A 322 -2.70 18.16 5.80
C HIS A 322 -2.93 18.87 7.14
N GLY A 323 -1.95 19.62 7.65
CA GLY A 323 -2.04 20.25 8.97
C GLY A 323 -2.20 19.23 10.10
N SER A 324 -1.54 18.08 9.98
CA SER A 324 -1.76 16.91 10.84
C SER A 324 -1.16 17.04 12.24
N ALA A 325 -0.16 17.91 12.43
CA ALA A 325 0.64 17.96 13.66
C ALA A 325 -0.19 18.04 14.96
N LYS A 326 -1.26 18.86 14.96
CA LYS A 326 -2.14 19.03 16.13
C LYS A 326 -2.99 17.80 16.48
N ASN A 327 -3.10 16.85 15.55
CA ASN A 327 -3.85 15.60 15.69
C ASN A 327 -2.93 14.38 15.76
N LEU A 328 -1.63 14.58 15.93
CA LEU A 328 -0.68 13.51 16.23
C LEU A 328 -0.48 13.41 17.75
N PRO A 329 -0.01 12.26 18.27
CA PRO A 329 0.24 12.11 19.70
C PRO A 329 1.15 13.23 20.24
N SER A 330 0.66 13.94 21.26
CA SER A 330 1.36 15.08 21.87
C SER A 330 2.72 14.66 22.44
N ALA A 331 2.81 13.43 22.95
CA ALA A 331 4.03 12.86 23.50
C ALA A 331 5.14 12.67 22.46
N CYS A 332 4.80 12.48 21.17
CA CYS A 332 5.79 12.45 20.08
C CYS A 332 6.10 13.85 19.57
N THR A 333 5.06 14.63 19.23
CA THR A 333 5.25 15.96 18.63
C THR A 333 6.03 16.89 19.55
N SER A 334 5.84 16.82 20.87
CA SER A 334 6.62 17.62 21.83
C SER A 334 8.12 17.29 21.85
N LYS A 335 8.52 16.06 21.47
CA LYS A 335 9.93 15.62 21.47
C LYS A 335 10.63 15.87 20.14
N LEU A 336 9.90 15.82 19.03
CA LEU A 336 10.47 15.82 17.67
C LEU A 336 10.21 17.11 16.89
N LEU A 337 9.76 18.17 17.56
CA LEU A 337 9.82 19.51 16.98
C LEU A 337 11.28 19.87 16.66
N PRO A 338 11.56 20.42 15.47
CA PRO A 338 10.63 21.09 14.55
C PRO A 338 10.02 20.23 13.42
N VAL A 339 10.22 18.91 13.40
CA VAL A 339 9.81 18.01 12.29
C VAL A 339 8.69 17.07 12.75
N PRO A 340 7.42 17.53 12.84
CA PRO A 340 6.29 16.69 13.29
C PRO A 340 6.01 15.52 12.33
N GLY A 341 6.54 15.57 11.09
CA GLY A 341 6.58 14.44 10.15
C GLY A 341 7.14 13.16 10.76
N MET A 342 8.07 13.26 11.71
CA MET A 342 8.69 12.10 12.34
C MET A 342 7.70 11.24 13.14
N CYS A 343 6.59 11.83 13.58
CA CYS A 343 5.52 11.14 14.28
C CYS A 343 4.64 10.27 13.37
N PHE A 344 4.83 10.33 12.04
CA PHE A 344 4.23 9.36 11.11
C PHE A 344 5.00 8.03 11.05
N PHE A 345 6.21 7.96 11.62
CA PHE A 345 6.98 6.71 11.73
C PHE A 345 6.68 6.03 13.07
N PRO A 346 6.06 4.83 13.09
CA PRO A 346 5.71 4.14 14.32
C PRO A 346 6.87 3.86 15.28
N GLN A 347 8.12 3.81 14.81
CA GLN A 347 9.30 3.72 15.68
C GLN A 347 9.38 4.84 16.74
N ASN A 348 8.75 5.99 16.48
CA ASN A 348 8.71 7.16 17.36
C ASN A 348 7.44 7.21 18.23
N GLU A 349 6.45 6.37 17.94
CA GLU A 349 5.11 6.41 18.55
C GLU A 349 4.81 5.19 19.42
N VAL A 350 5.24 4.00 19.00
CA VAL A 350 4.78 2.75 19.64
C VAL A 350 5.19 2.66 21.11
N LYS A 351 6.34 3.23 21.50
CA LYS A 351 6.83 3.20 22.89
C LYS A 351 5.95 3.95 23.89
N GLN A 352 5.10 4.87 23.42
CA GLN A 352 4.27 5.72 24.27
C GLN A 352 2.78 5.35 24.22
N ILE A 353 2.38 4.44 23.32
CA ILE A 353 1.02 3.92 23.26
C ILE A 353 0.75 3.09 24.51
N GLN A 354 -0.35 3.40 25.20
CA GLN A 354 -0.74 2.69 26.43
C GLN A 354 -1.64 1.49 26.14
N THR A 355 -2.47 1.61 25.10
CA THR A 355 -3.41 0.57 24.69
C THR A 355 -2.66 -0.63 24.07
N PRO A 356 -3.02 -1.88 24.38
CA PRO A 356 -2.37 -3.04 23.79
C PRO A 356 -2.43 -3.03 22.25
N LEU A 357 -1.26 -2.97 21.63
CA LEU A 357 -1.07 -2.92 20.19
C LEU A 357 -0.44 -4.22 19.67
N PHE A 358 -1.04 -4.83 18.66
CA PHE A 358 -0.46 -5.91 17.87
C PHE A 358 0.08 -5.35 16.56
N ILE A 359 1.35 -5.65 16.23
CA ILE A 359 1.99 -5.25 14.97
C ILE A 359 2.14 -6.49 14.09
N LEU A 360 1.39 -6.50 12.99
CA LEU A 360 1.52 -7.46 11.91
C LEU A 360 2.24 -6.77 10.76
N ASN A 361 3.54 -7.03 10.58
CA ASN A 361 4.31 -6.41 9.51
C ASN A 361 5.34 -7.40 8.97
N ALA A 362 5.44 -7.52 7.65
CA ALA A 362 6.59 -8.17 7.04
C ALA A 362 7.84 -7.31 7.27
N ALA A 363 8.96 -7.93 7.65
CA ALA A 363 10.23 -7.23 7.79
C ALA A 363 10.72 -6.65 6.44
N TYR A 364 10.44 -7.36 5.35
CA TYR A 364 10.64 -6.89 3.97
C TYR A 364 9.29 -6.58 3.33
N ASP A 365 8.62 -5.55 3.84
CA ASP A 365 7.35 -5.09 3.29
C ASP A 365 7.54 -4.61 1.83
N SER A 366 6.76 -5.20 0.91
CA SER A 366 6.89 -4.93 -0.52
C SER A 366 6.66 -3.46 -0.89
N TRP A 367 5.80 -2.76 -0.15
CA TRP A 367 5.55 -1.34 -0.40
C TRP A 367 6.73 -0.50 0.10
N GLN A 368 7.26 -0.79 1.29
CA GLN A 368 8.43 -0.10 1.83
C GLN A 368 9.67 -0.32 0.96
N VAL A 369 9.96 -1.55 0.52
CA VAL A 369 11.09 -1.83 -0.38
C VAL A 369 10.97 -0.99 -1.65
N ARG A 370 9.79 -0.96 -2.27
CA ARG A 370 9.55 -0.24 -3.53
C ARG A 370 9.47 1.28 -3.41
N ASN A 371 9.08 1.83 -2.26
CA ASN A 371 8.77 3.26 -2.13
C ASN A 371 9.66 4.00 -1.11
N ILE A 372 10.44 3.27 -0.32
CA ILE A 372 11.36 3.81 0.70
C ILE A 372 12.79 3.41 0.35
N LEU A 373 13.08 2.10 0.23
CA LEU A 373 14.45 1.63 0.02
C LEU A 373 14.93 1.86 -1.42
N VAL A 374 14.11 1.48 -2.41
CA VAL A 374 14.44 1.62 -3.84
C VAL A 374 13.30 2.34 -4.58
N PRO A 375 12.99 3.61 -4.21
CA PRO A 375 12.00 4.38 -4.94
C PRO A 375 12.47 4.62 -6.38
N GLY A 376 11.53 4.73 -7.32
CA GLY A 376 11.85 4.76 -8.75
C GLY A 376 12.75 5.91 -9.22
N PHE A 377 13.02 6.93 -8.41
CA PHE A 377 14.02 7.97 -8.72
C PHE A 377 15.42 7.66 -8.14
N ALA A 378 15.50 6.83 -7.10
CA ALA A 378 16.78 6.35 -6.54
C ALA A 378 17.39 5.25 -7.42
N ASP A 379 16.56 4.60 -8.25
CA ASP A 379 16.96 3.72 -9.33
C ASP A 379 16.26 4.13 -10.64
N PRO A 380 16.61 5.29 -11.24
CA PRO A 380 15.86 5.93 -12.33
C PRO A 380 15.94 5.19 -13.66
N HIS A 381 16.96 4.36 -13.83
CA HIS A 381 17.09 3.45 -14.97
C HIS A 381 16.64 2.04 -14.62
N GLY A 382 16.47 1.69 -13.34
CA GLY A 382 16.22 0.33 -12.93
C GLY A 382 17.45 -0.53 -13.18
N PHE A 383 18.04 -1.15 -12.14
CA PHE A 383 19.11 -2.14 -12.36
C PHE A 383 18.72 -3.18 -13.43
N ARG A 384 17.42 -3.50 -13.50
CA ARG A 384 16.85 -4.34 -14.55
C ARG A 384 16.95 -3.71 -15.95
N ASP A 385 16.55 -2.46 -16.16
CA ASP A 385 16.56 -1.92 -17.52
C ASP A 385 17.98 -1.58 -17.98
N ASP A 386 18.90 -1.26 -17.07
CA ASP A 386 20.33 -1.21 -17.38
C ASP A 386 20.87 -2.58 -17.81
N PHE A 387 20.49 -3.66 -17.11
CA PHE A 387 20.83 -5.03 -17.50
C PHE A 387 20.24 -5.40 -18.87
N LEU A 388 18.98 -5.04 -19.14
CA LEU A 388 18.34 -5.28 -20.44
C LEU A 388 18.97 -4.46 -21.57
N LYS A 389 19.31 -3.19 -21.30
CA LYS A 389 20.02 -2.35 -22.25
C LYS A 389 21.38 -2.94 -22.60
N ALA A 390 22.15 -3.40 -21.61
CA ALA A 390 23.42 -4.08 -21.83
C ALA A 390 23.27 -5.36 -22.68
N LEU A 391 22.16 -6.10 -22.52
CA LEU A 391 21.82 -7.25 -23.37
C LEU A 391 21.42 -6.84 -24.80
N GLU A 392 20.63 -5.78 -24.97
CA GLU A 392 20.23 -5.25 -26.29
C GLU A 392 21.43 -4.75 -27.10
N GLU A 393 22.40 -4.12 -26.44
CA GLU A 393 23.66 -3.68 -27.05
C GLU A 393 24.48 -4.85 -27.64
N GLN A 394 24.22 -6.10 -27.23
CA GLN A 394 24.82 -7.30 -27.83
C GLN A 394 24.21 -7.68 -29.19
N GLY A 395 23.19 -6.95 -29.66
CA GLY A 395 22.48 -7.17 -30.92
C GLY A 395 21.62 -8.44 -30.94
N THR A 396 20.77 -8.56 -31.97
CA THR A 396 19.96 -9.77 -32.19
C THR A 396 20.80 -10.89 -32.79
N SER A 397 20.76 -12.09 -32.22
CA SER A 397 21.37 -13.29 -32.79
C SER A 397 20.44 -14.48 -32.67
N SER A 398 20.18 -15.20 -33.77
CA SER A 398 19.35 -16.40 -33.76
C SER A 398 20.03 -17.60 -33.09
N THR A 399 21.35 -17.53 -32.87
CA THR A 399 22.14 -18.59 -32.20
C THR A 399 22.27 -18.38 -30.69
N ARG A 400 21.84 -17.22 -30.16
CA ARG A 400 21.89 -16.92 -28.72
C ARG A 400 20.58 -17.32 -28.05
N GLY A 401 20.67 -18.07 -26.95
CA GLY A 401 19.55 -18.33 -26.05
C GLY A 401 19.48 -17.27 -24.95
N LEU A 402 18.28 -16.90 -24.54
CA LEU A 402 18.04 -15.97 -23.43
C LEU A 402 16.90 -16.49 -22.54
N PHE A 403 17.21 -16.67 -21.25
CA PHE A 403 16.23 -16.92 -20.19
C PHE A 403 16.47 -15.89 -19.09
N ILE A 404 15.86 -14.71 -19.23
CA ILE A 404 16.03 -13.61 -18.27
C ILE A 404 14.76 -13.52 -17.42
N ASN A 405 14.74 -14.14 -16.24
CA ASN A 405 13.57 -14.11 -15.35
C ASN A 405 13.69 -12.96 -14.32
N SER A 406 12.67 -12.82 -13.48
CA SER A 406 12.64 -11.80 -12.42
C SER A 406 12.93 -12.40 -11.05
N CYS A 407 13.82 -13.39 -10.95
CA CYS A 407 14.15 -14.00 -9.65
C CYS A 407 15.29 -13.25 -8.97
N PHE A 408 15.20 -13.10 -7.65
CA PHE A 408 16.28 -12.57 -6.82
C PHE A 408 17.19 -13.72 -6.40
N VAL A 409 18.15 -14.08 -7.25
CA VAL A 409 19.00 -15.27 -7.09
C VAL A 409 20.33 -15.09 -7.83
N HIS A 410 21.37 -15.80 -7.39
CA HIS A 410 22.65 -15.95 -8.08
C HIS A 410 22.78 -17.43 -8.48
N CYS A 411 23.39 -17.76 -9.63
CA CYS A 411 23.56 -19.14 -10.13
C CYS A 411 22.31 -20.04 -10.12
N GLN A 412 21.65 -20.17 -11.28
CA GLN A 412 20.37 -20.91 -11.39
C GLN A 412 20.50 -22.31 -12.03
N SER A 413 21.64 -22.65 -12.59
CA SER A 413 21.86 -23.91 -13.33
C SER A 413 22.31 -25.09 -12.47
N GLU A 414 22.78 -24.82 -11.25
CA GLU A 414 23.50 -25.83 -10.45
C GLU A 414 22.62 -26.53 -9.42
N MET A 415 21.45 -25.97 -9.13
CA MET A 415 20.52 -26.49 -8.14
C MET A 415 19.28 -27.05 -8.80
N GLN A 416 18.92 -28.28 -8.43
CA GLN A 416 17.82 -29.00 -9.07
C GLN A 416 16.47 -28.31 -8.88
N GLU A 417 16.28 -27.66 -7.73
CA GLU A 417 15.07 -26.89 -7.37
C GLU A 417 14.82 -25.73 -8.34
N ILE A 418 15.89 -25.16 -8.88
CA ILE A 418 15.86 -24.01 -9.80
C ILE A 418 16.00 -24.46 -11.25
N TRP A 419 16.73 -25.55 -11.50
CA TRP A 419 17.03 -26.04 -12.83
C TRP A 419 15.83 -26.75 -13.50
N PHE A 420 15.28 -27.79 -12.85
CA PHE A 420 14.31 -28.71 -13.51
C PHE A 420 13.25 -29.33 -12.58
N ALA A 421 13.24 -29.05 -11.28
CA ALA A 421 12.20 -29.57 -10.38
C ALA A 421 10.79 -29.06 -10.75
N SER A 422 9.73 -29.71 -10.24
CA SER A 422 8.33 -29.38 -10.54
C SER A 422 7.87 -27.98 -10.14
N GLY A 423 8.66 -27.28 -9.31
CA GLY A 423 8.44 -25.89 -8.94
C GLY A 423 9.52 -24.94 -9.44
N SER A 424 10.39 -25.36 -10.37
CA SER A 424 11.48 -24.52 -10.89
C SER A 424 10.96 -23.27 -11.61
N PRO A 425 11.74 -22.17 -11.68
CA PRO A 425 11.32 -20.97 -12.39
C PRO A 425 11.05 -21.24 -13.87
N MET A 426 9.99 -20.63 -14.39
CA MET A 426 9.52 -20.86 -15.76
C MET A 426 9.30 -19.58 -16.54
N LEU A 427 9.71 -19.58 -17.81
CA LEU A 427 9.35 -18.53 -18.77
C LEU A 427 8.58 -19.13 -19.95
N GLY A 428 7.33 -18.69 -20.11
CA GLY A 428 6.45 -19.17 -21.17
C GLY A 428 6.33 -20.69 -21.22
N ASN A 429 6.05 -21.28 -20.05
CA ASN A 429 5.84 -22.72 -19.80
C ASN A 429 7.05 -23.62 -20.06
N LYS A 430 8.28 -23.08 -19.99
CA LYS A 430 9.51 -23.89 -19.97
C LYS A 430 10.32 -23.61 -18.72
N THR A 431 10.83 -24.67 -18.10
CA THR A 431 11.86 -24.57 -17.05
C THR A 431 13.17 -24.07 -17.64
N ILE A 432 14.13 -23.72 -16.79
CA ILE A 432 15.47 -23.31 -17.24
C ILE A 432 16.13 -24.47 -18.02
N ALA A 433 16.06 -25.69 -17.49
CA ALA A 433 16.62 -26.87 -18.14
C ALA A 433 16.00 -27.15 -19.52
N ASP A 434 14.67 -27.03 -19.65
CA ASP A 434 14.00 -27.20 -20.94
C ASP A 434 14.43 -26.15 -21.94
N ALA A 435 14.53 -24.89 -21.51
CA ALA A 435 14.91 -23.77 -22.37
C ALA A 435 16.37 -23.88 -22.85
N VAL A 436 17.30 -24.16 -21.93
CA VAL A 436 18.71 -24.35 -22.27
C VAL A 436 18.90 -25.60 -23.12
N GLY A 437 18.20 -26.70 -22.82
CA GLY A 437 18.24 -27.91 -23.61
C GLY A 437 17.68 -27.72 -25.02
N ASP A 438 16.56 -27.01 -25.16
CA ASP A 438 16.00 -26.70 -26.47
C ASP A 438 16.94 -25.81 -27.30
N TRP A 439 17.58 -24.83 -26.66
CA TRP A 439 18.60 -23.99 -27.30
C TRP A 439 19.82 -24.80 -27.72
N PHE A 440 20.37 -25.63 -26.84
CA PHE A 440 21.57 -26.43 -27.09
C PHE A 440 21.40 -27.45 -28.21
N TYR A 441 20.23 -28.10 -28.28
CA TYR A 441 19.91 -29.11 -29.29
C TYR A 441 19.17 -28.53 -30.52
N ASP A 442 19.23 -27.21 -30.74
CA ASP A 442 18.61 -26.51 -31.87
C ASP A 442 17.09 -26.76 -32.06
N ARG A 443 16.38 -27.12 -30.98
CA ARG A 443 14.92 -27.31 -30.99
C ARG A 443 14.18 -25.98 -30.99
N SER A 444 14.78 -24.95 -30.39
CA SER A 444 14.26 -23.58 -30.34
C SER A 444 15.38 -22.61 -29.95
N SER A 445 15.42 -21.41 -30.53
CA SER A 445 16.40 -20.39 -30.12
C SER A 445 16.14 -19.83 -28.71
N PHE A 446 14.98 -20.14 -28.10
CA PHE A 446 14.47 -19.66 -26.81
C PHE A 446 15.06 -18.31 -26.35
N GLN A 447 14.41 -17.22 -26.73
CA GLN A 447 14.79 -15.87 -26.30
C GLN A 447 13.62 -15.20 -25.59
N LYS A 448 13.59 -15.26 -24.26
CA LYS A 448 12.53 -14.68 -23.45
C LYS A 448 13.07 -13.86 -22.28
N ILE A 449 12.42 -12.73 -22.06
CA ILE A 449 12.64 -11.82 -20.93
C ILE A 449 11.33 -11.73 -20.14
N GLY A 450 11.42 -11.94 -18.83
CA GLY A 450 10.32 -11.87 -17.88
C GLY A 450 9.94 -10.42 -17.54
N CYS A 451 8.87 -10.28 -16.76
CA CYS A 451 8.39 -8.98 -16.27
C CYS A 451 9.33 -8.38 -15.19
N PRO A 452 9.13 -7.11 -14.78
CA PRO A 452 9.90 -6.51 -13.68
C PRO A 452 9.63 -7.18 -12.32
N TYR A 453 10.66 -7.31 -11.48
CA TYR A 453 10.54 -7.86 -10.12
C TYR A 453 9.56 -7.05 -9.26
N PRO A 454 8.80 -7.67 -8.33
CA PRO A 454 8.56 -9.12 -8.19
C PRO A 454 7.27 -9.51 -8.93
N CYS A 455 7.39 -10.21 -10.05
CA CYS A 455 6.21 -10.62 -10.83
C CYS A 455 6.17 -12.11 -11.15
N ASP A 456 7.33 -12.78 -11.18
CA ASP A 456 7.43 -14.20 -11.47
C ASP A 456 7.14 -15.02 -10.20
N SER A 457 5.93 -15.59 -10.15
CA SER A 457 5.46 -16.43 -9.03
C SER A 457 6.13 -17.80 -8.97
N THR A 458 6.96 -18.16 -9.95
CA THR A 458 7.70 -19.44 -9.98
C THR A 458 9.12 -19.31 -9.41
N CYS A 459 9.51 -18.11 -8.96
CA CYS A 459 10.84 -17.85 -8.45
C CYS A 459 11.14 -18.48 -7.08
N HIS A 460 12.33 -19.09 -6.99
CA HIS A 460 12.99 -19.41 -5.72
C HIS A 460 14.03 -18.34 -5.42
N ASN A 461 13.61 -17.26 -4.76
CA ASN A 461 14.53 -16.18 -4.39
C ASN A 461 15.52 -16.68 -3.32
N ARG A 462 16.82 -16.38 -3.47
CA ARG A 462 17.88 -16.75 -2.54
C ARG A 462 18.67 -15.52 -2.09
N ILE A 463 18.88 -15.45 -0.79
CA ILE A 463 19.73 -14.45 -0.13
C ILE A 463 20.90 -15.22 0.47
N TYR A 464 22.10 -14.96 -0.02
CA TYR A 464 23.34 -15.55 0.49
C TYR A 464 23.75 -14.83 1.76
N GLN A 465 24.18 -15.57 2.79
CA GLN A 465 24.58 -14.95 4.06
C GLN A 465 26.03 -14.46 3.99
N ASP A 466 26.85 -15.09 3.15
CA ASP A 466 28.19 -14.64 2.79
C ASP A 466 28.30 -14.54 1.26
N SER A 467 28.98 -13.51 0.79
CA SER A 467 29.37 -13.36 -0.61
C SER A 467 30.16 -14.55 -1.17
N SER A 468 30.82 -15.33 -0.31
CA SER A 468 31.53 -16.55 -0.71
C SER A 468 30.62 -17.74 -1.05
N GLU A 469 29.33 -17.66 -0.70
CA GLU A 469 28.31 -18.67 -1.01
C GLU A 469 27.60 -18.40 -2.35
N ALA A 470 27.80 -17.21 -2.92
CA ALA A 470 27.23 -16.79 -4.20
C ALA A 470 28.00 -17.42 -5.38
#